data_AF-A0A1F9PQV1-F1
#
_entry.id   AF-A0A1F9PQV1-F1
#
_cell.length_a   1.000
_cell.length_b   1.000
_cell.length_c   1.000
_cell.angle_alpha   90.00
_cell.angle_beta   90.00
_cell.angle_gamma   90.00
#
_symmetry.space_group_name_H-M   'P 1'
#
loop_
_entity.id
_entity.type
_entity.pdbx_description
1 polymer ?
#
loop_
_entity_poly.entity_id
_entity_poly.type
_entity_poly.pdbx_seq_one_letter_code
_entity_poly.pdbx_strand_id
1 'polypeptide(L)'
;MKKLVKFAMSFLVPRIIKNMYLMARYSCVIHPSADIKFIKNIIIGKGAILGRVYITAQGPIRIGSKSFINDNVILNSKTGYIHIGSETSINHNSVVFGNGGVEIGNRCAIGLNVQIVKNHRIPERLSDPYDEITPGKTIVGDNVWLCSNVVIVDGVIVGSYSVVGSNSLVSRDIPEAVIAGGIPAKVLKGRE
;
A
#
# COMPACT_ATOMS: atom_id res chain seq x y z
N MET A 1 -12.45 -24.05 14.49
CA MET A 1 -12.44 -24.97 13.33
C MET A 1 -12.72 -24.30 11.97
N LYS A 2 -13.87 -23.65 11.73
CA LYS A 2 -14.22 -23.06 10.41
C LYS A 2 -13.25 -21.97 9.88
N LYS A 3 -12.69 -21.11 10.75
CA LYS A 3 -11.68 -20.09 10.35
C LYS A 3 -10.35 -20.72 9.93
N LEU A 4 -9.88 -21.74 10.67
CA LEU A 4 -8.62 -22.43 10.43
C LEU A 4 -8.65 -23.21 9.10
N VAL A 5 -9.77 -23.88 8.81
CA VAL A 5 -10.01 -24.57 7.53
C VAL A 5 -10.03 -23.57 6.38
N LYS A 6 -10.77 -22.45 6.49
CA LYS A 6 -10.78 -21.38 5.48
C LYS A 6 -9.39 -20.77 5.24
N PHE A 7 -8.62 -20.59 6.31
CA PHE A 7 -7.24 -20.13 6.25
C PHE A 7 -6.37 -21.12 5.47
N ALA A 8 -6.37 -22.40 5.85
CA ALA A 8 -5.62 -23.46 5.16
C ALA A 8 -6.02 -23.59 3.67
N MET A 9 -7.32 -23.49 3.36
CA MET A 9 -7.81 -23.54 1.98
C MET A 9 -7.31 -22.39 1.08
N SER A 10 -6.96 -21.23 1.65
CA SER A 10 -6.37 -20.14 0.87
C SER A 10 -4.97 -20.45 0.30
N PHE A 11 -4.32 -21.47 0.86
CA PHE A 11 -3.00 -21.97 0.46
C PHE A 11 -3.07 -23.24 -0.39
N LEU A 12 -4.18 -23.98 -0.34
CA LEU A 12 -4.35 -25.24 -1.09
C LEU A 12 -4.62 -25.03 -2.59
N VAL A 13 -5.21 -23.88 -2.96
CA VAL A 13 -5.46 -23.57 -4.38
C VAL A 13 -4.17 -23.02 -5.02
N PRO A 14 -3.67 -23.63 -6.11
CA PRO A 14 -2.50 -23.13 -6.83
C PRO A 14 -2.62 -21.65 -7.20
N ARG A 15 -1.50 -20.91 -7.11
CA ARG A 15 -1.45 -19.47 -7.41
C ARG A 15 -2.02 -19.15 -8.79
N ILE A 16 -1.65 -19.93 -9.80
CA ILE A 16 -2.09 -19.72 -11.18
C ILE A 16 -3.62 -19.79 -11.33
N ILE A 17 -4.29 -20.73 -10.66
CA ILE A 17 -5.75 -20.89 -10.70
C ILE A 17 -6.43 -19.70 -10.02
N LYS A 18 -5.93 -19.29 -8.84
CA LYS A 18 -6.42 -18.10 -8.14
C LYS A 18 -6.28 -16.85 -9.00
N ASN A 19 -5.14 -16.68 -9.66
CA ASN A 19 -4.86 -15.52 -10.49
C ASN A 19 -5.75 -15.51 -11.74
N MET A 20 -5.94 -16.66 -12.41
CA MET A 20 -6.89 -16.78 -13.54
C MET A 20 -8.32 -16.43 -13.15
N TYR A 21 -8.78 -16.93 -12.00
CA TYR A 21 -10.10 -16.58 -11.47
C TYR A 21 -10.26 -15.07 -11.26
N LEU A 22 -9.27 -14.43 -10.63
CA LEU A 22 -9.28 -12.98 -10.38
C LEU A 22 -9.23 -12.17 -11.68
N MET A 23 -8.41 -12.58 -12.65
CA MET A 23 -8.32 -11.95 -13.97
C MET A 23 -9.67 -11.96 -14.68
N ALA A 24 -10.34 -13.12 -14.73
CA ALA A 24 -11.66 -13.25 -15.34
C ALA A 24 -12.74 -12.45 -14.58
N ARG A 25 -12.77 -12.57 -13.25
CA ARG A 25 -13.75 -11.89 -12.39
C ARG A 25 -13.69 -10.37 -12.49
N TYR A 26 -12.49 -9.80 -12.53
CA TYR A 26 -12.27 -8.36 -12.43
C TYR A 26 -11.87 -7.70 -13.75
N SER A 27 -11.74 -8.47 -14.85
CA SER A 27 -11.26 -7.96 -16.13
C SER A 27 -9.92 -7.22 -15.98
N CYS A 28 -8.96 -7.87 -15.31
CA CYS A 28 -7.64 -7.34 -14.98
C CYS A 28 -6.54 -8.31 -15.42
N VAL A 29 -5.29 -7.87 -15.38
CA VAL A 29 -4.12 -8.71 -15.69
C VAL A 29 -3.34 -8.95 -14.41
N ILE A 30 -3.03 -10.21 -14.12
CA ILE A 30 -2.26 -10.59 -12.94
C ILE A 30 -1.16 -11.55 -13.39
N HIS A 31 0.08 -11.23 -13.07
CA HIS A 31 1.22 -12.09 -13.37
C HIS A 31 1.01 -13.49 -12.77
N PRO A 32 1.30 -14.60 -13.50
CA PRO A 32 1.03 -15.96 -13.02
C PRO A 32 1.65 -16.28 -11.64
N SER A 33 2.83 -15.71 -11.36
CA SER A 33 3.55 -15.89 -10.09
C SER A 33 3.10 -14.96 -8.94
N ALA A 34 2.12 -14.07 -9.13
CA ALA A 34 1.60 -13.24 -8.04
C ALA A 34 1.08 -14.12 -6.90
N ASP A 35 1.47 -13.80 -5.66
CA ASP A 35 1.02 -14.53 -4.46
C ASP A 35 -0.07 -13.74 -3.75
N ILE A 36 -1.32 -14.14 -3.99
CA ILE A 36 -2.50 -13.46 -3.45
C ILE A 36 -3.20 -14.38 -2.44
N LYS A 37 -3.30 -13.91 -1.20
CA LYS A 37 -3.93 -14.61 -0.07
C LYS A 37 -5.22 -13.88 0.34
N PHE A 38 -6.19 -14.64 0.85
CA PHE A 38 -7.50 -14.13 1.27
C PHE A 38 -8.29 -13.41 0.17
N ILE A 39 -8.34 -14.00 -1.03
CA ILE A 39 -8.95 -13.42 -2.25
C ILE A 39 -10.38 -12.87 -2.08
N LYS A 40 -11.15 -13.33 -1.07
CA LYS A 40 -12.50 -12.85 -0.77
C LYS A 40 -12.54 -11.39 -0.29
N ASN A 41 -11.42 -10.91 0.25
CA ASN A 41 -11.28 -9.55 0.76
C ASN A 41 -10.68 -8.59 -0.27
N ILE A 42 -10.50 -9.06 -1.52
CA ILE A 42 -9.85 -8.30 -2.58
C ILE A 42 -10.85 -7.89 -3.64
N ILE A 43 -10.82 -6.61 -3.99
CA ILE A 43 -11.49 -6.05 -5.16
C ILE A 43 -10.43 -5.41 -6.04
N ILE A 44 -10.44 -5.76 -7.33
CA ILE A 44 -9.52 -5.22 -8.33
C ILE A 44 -10.36 -4.51 -9.39
N GLY A 45 -9.98 -3.30 -9.72
CA GLY A 45 -10.63 -2.49 -10.75
C GLY A 45 -10.32 -3.00 -12.16
N LYS A 46 -11.23 -2.71 -13.08
CA LYS A 46 -11.10 -3.12 -14.48
C LYS A 46 -9.81 -2.55 -15.09
N GLY A 47 -9.10 -3.38 -15.85
CA GLY A 47 -7.87 -3.00 -16.53
C GLY A 47 -6.68 -2.73 -15.60
N ALA A 48 -6.79 -3.01 -14.30
CA ALA A 48 -5.61 -3.00 -13.44
C ALA A 48 -4.62 -4.10 -13.85
N ILE A 49 -3.34 -3.86 -13.64
CA ILE A 49 -2.26 -4.81 -13.95
C ILE A 49 -1.41 -5.00 -12.70
N LEU A 50 -1.26 -6.26 -12.29
CA LEU A 50 -0.46 -6.67 -11.14
C LEU A 50 0.71 -7.54 -11.62
N GLY A 51 1.93 -7.14 -11.29
CA GLY A 51 3.16 -7.91 -11.50
C GLY A 51 3.30 -9.07 -10.51
N ARG A 52 4.54 -9.51 -10.26
CA ARG A 52 4.91 -10.49 -9.23
C ARG A 52 4.76 -9.90 -7.82
N VAL A 53 3.51 -9.61 -7.44
CA VAL A 53 3.14 -9.00 -6.17
C VAL A 53 2.97 -10.03 -5.06
N TYR A 54 3.10 -9.58 -3.81
CA TYR A 54 2.76 -10.34 -2.61
C TYR A 54 1.63 -9.64 -1.87
N ILE A 55 0.42 -10.19 -1.95
CA ILE A 55 -0.79 -9.59 -1.36
C ILE A 55 -1.33 -10.48 -0.24
N THR A 56 -1.45 -9.90 0.96
CA THR A 56 -2.08 -10.52 2.12
C THR A 56 -3.26 -9.67 2.59
N ALA A 57 -4.47 -10.02 2.14
CA ALA A 57 -5.70 -9.29 2.45
C ALA A 57 -6.44 -9.86 3.68
N GLN A 58 -5.81 -9.84 4.85
CA GLN A 58 -6.47 -10.22 6.11
C GLN A 58 -7.71 -9.34 6.39
N GLY A 59 -7.60 -8.06 6.07
CA GLY A 59 -8.69 -7.11 5.90
C GLY A 59 -8.82 -6.67 4.43
N PRO A 60 -9.77 -5.76 4.12
CA PRO A 60 -10.09 -5.38 2.75
C PRO A 60 -8.89 -4.76 2.01
N ILE A 61 -8.65 -5.20 0.78
CA ILE A 61 -7.74 -4.53 -0.15
C ILE A 61 -8.51 -4.19 -1.43
N ARG A 62 -8.53 -2.91 -1.80
CA ARG A 62 -9.15 -2.41 -3.03
C ARG A 62 -8.09 -1.77 -3.91
N ILE A 63 -8.01 -2.20 -5.16
CA ILE A 63 -7.13 -1.62 -6.17
C ILE A 63 -8.01 -1.02 -7.26
N GLY A 64 -7.82 0.26 -7.57
CA GLY A 64 -8.62 0.99 -8.55
C GLY A 64 -8.43 0.52 -9.99
N SER A 65 -9.25 1.05 -10.89
CA SER A 65 -9.22 0.68 -12.30
C SER A 65 -7.98 1.25 -12.98
N LYS A 66 -7.44 0.53 -13.97
CA LYS A 66 -6.23 0.94 -14.73
C LYS A 66 -5.00 1.25 -13.87
N SER A 67 -4.97 0.77 -12.63
CA SER A 67 -3.81 0.93 -11.74
C SER A 67 -2.75 -0.12 -12.04
N PHE A 68 -1.49 0.24 -11.85
CA PHE A 68 -0.33 -0.59 -12.20
C PHE A 68 0.50 -0.90 -10.94
N ILE A 69 0.49 -2.16 -10.49
CA ILE A 69 1.23 -2.59 -9.31
C ILE A 69 2.40 -3.47 -9.77
N ASN A 70 3.62 -2.96 -9.69
CA ASN A 70 4.82 -3.61 -10.24
C ASN A 70 5.27 -4.85 -9.46
N ASP A 71 6.29 -5.51 -10.00
CA ASP A 71 6.92 -6.67 -9.39
C ASP A 71 7.47 -6.36 -7.98
N ASN A 72 7.42 -7.38 -7.12
CA ASN A 72 7.90 -7.37 -5.75
C ASN A 72 7.21 -6.34 -4.83
N VAL A 73 6.10 -5.74 -5.26
CA VAL A 73 5.29 -4.91 -4.35
C VAL A 73 4.62 -5.80 -3.31
N ILE A 74 4.70 -5.39 -2.05
CA ILE A 74 4.06 -6.05 -0.91
C ILE A 74 2.88 -5.21 -0.45
N LEU A 75 1.66 -5.76 -0.53
CA LEU A 75 0.46 -5.18 0.05
C LEU A 75 -0.02 -6.08 1.19
N ASN A 76 0.06 -5.61 2.43
CA ASN A 76 -0.40 -6.37 3.59
C ASN A 76 -1.36 -5.52 4.41
N SER A 77 -2.64 -5.85 4.37
CA SER A 77 -3.67 -5.10 5.11
C SER A 77 -3.53 -5.21 6.62
N LYS A 78 -2.83 -6.25 7.12
CA LYS A 78 -2.77 -6.60 8.54
C LYS A 78 -4.19 -6.59 9.13
N THR A 79 -4.41 -5.89 10.23
CA THR A 79 -5.70 -5.74 10.91
C THR A 79 -6.59 -4.63 10.32
N GLY A 80 -6.08 -3.80 9.41
CA GLY A 80 -6.82 -2.69 8.78
C GLY A 80 -7.20 -2.97 7.33
N TYR A 81 -7.02 -1.97 6.47
CA TYR A 81 -7.37 -2.03 5.05
C TYR A 81 -6.37 -1.25 4.18
N ILE A 82 -6.35 -1.56 2.89
CA ILE A 82 -5.59 -0.79 1.89
C ILE A 82 -6.53 -0.44 0.74
N HIS A 83 -6.69 0.85 0.46
CA HIS A 83 -7.35 1.33 -0.75
C HIS A 83 -6.35 2.06 -1.63
N ILE A 84 -6.28 1.65 -2.89
CA ILE A 84 -5.48 2.31 -3.93
C ILE A 84 -6.47 2.79 -4.99
N GLY A 85 -6.42 4.07 -5.33
CA GLY A 85 -7.26 4.70 -6.34
C GLY A 85 -6.98 4.21 -7.75
N SER A 86 -7.74 4.76 -8.70
CA SER A 86 -7.63 4.43 -10.13
C SER A 86 -6.48 5.18 -10.78
N GLU A 87 -5.93 4.59 -11.85
CA GLU A 87 -4.82 5.18 -12.63
C GLU A 87 -3.57 5.46 -11.77
N THR A 88 -3.43 4.74 -10.65
CA THR A 88 -2.29 4.88 -9.73
C THR A 88 -1.25 3.81 -10.04
N SER A 89 0.02 4.20 -10.07
CA SER A 89 1.14 3.28 -10.23
C SER A 89 1.91 3.10 -8.92
N ILE A 90 2.23 1.85 -8.59
CA ILE A 90 3.16 1.51 -7.51
C ILE A 90 4.35 0.78 -8.12
N ASN A 91 5.53 1.37 -8.01
CA ASN A 91 6.75 0.82 -8.58
C ASN A 91 7.41 -0.22 -7.68
N HIS A 92 8.36 -0.93 -8.28
CA HIS A 92 9.01 -2.13 -7.77
C HIS A 92 9.47 -2.02 -6.31
N ASN A 93 9.36 -3.16 -5.62
CA ASN A 93 9.82 -3.37 -4.24
C ASN A 93 9.20 -2.43 -3.20
N SER A 94 8.13 -1.71 -3.54
CA SER A 94 7.41 -0.88 -2.57
C SER A 94 6.60 -1.74 -1.60
N VAL A 95 6.43 -1.24 -0.38
CA VAL A 95 5.74 -1.94 0.71
C VAL A 95 4.65 -1.04 1.26
N VAL A 96 3.44 -1.59 1.38
CA VAL A 96 2.29 -0.91 2.01
C VAL A 96 1.72 -1.80 3.10
N PHE A 97 1.81 -1.33 4.35
CA PHE A 97 1.19 -1.97 5.50
C PHE A 97 -0.07 -1.20 5.92
N GLY A 98 -1.22 -1.87 5.81
CA GLY A 98 -2.55 -1.30 6.03
C GLY A 98 -2.97 -1.18 7.49
N ASN A 99 -2.05 -1.19 8.46
CA ASN A 99 -2.35 -0.95 9.87
C ASN A 99 -3.12 0.38 10.00
N GLY A 100 -4.27 0.39 10.67
CA GLY A 100 -5.09 1.61 10.86
C GLY A 100 -5.85 2.09 9.63
N GLY A 101 -5.51 1.56 8.45
CA GLY A 101 -6.07 1.96 7.17
C GLY A 101 -5.06 2.81 6.38
N VAL A 102 -4.84 2.42 5.12
CA VAL A 102 -4.08 3.21 4.15
C VAL A 102 -4.99 3.53 2.96
N GLU A 103 -5.05 4.80 2.60
CA GLU A 103 -5.70 5.27 1.38
C GLU A 103 -4.67 5.96 0.50
N ILE A 104 -4.52 5.47 -0.74
CA ILE A 104 -3.77 6.12 -1.80
C ILE A 104 -4.76 6.54 -2.86
N GLY A 105 -4.76 7.82 -3.22
CA GLY A 105 -5.68 8.42 -4.17
C GLY A 105 -5.49 7.92 -5.60
N ASN A 106 -6.18 8.61 -6.50
CA ASN A 106 -6.17 8.40 -7.93
C ASN A 106 -4.98 9.11 -8.59
N ARG A 107 -4.50 8.58 -9.72
CA ARG A 107 -3.43 9.18 -10.53
C ARG A 107 -2.14 9.45 -9.74
N CYS A 108 -1.86 8.64 -8.73
CA CYS A 108 -0.64 8.75 -7.95
C CYS A 108 0.51 8.01 -8.65
N ALA A 109 1.71 8.56 -8.53
CA ALA A 109 2.95 7.93 -8.95
C ALA A 109 3.76 7.57 -7.71
N ILE A 110 3.79 6.29 -7.36
CA ILE A 110 4.57 5.80 -6.22
C ILE A 110 5.87 5.20 -6.75
N GLY A 111 6.99 5.80 -6.37
CA GLY A 111 8.34 5.47 -6.82
C GLY A 111 8.85 4.11 -6.37
N LEU A 112 10.10 3.81 -6.72
CA LEU A 112 10.74 2.54 -6.35
C LEU A 112 11.01 2.48 -4.85
N ASN A 113 10.88 1.31 -4.24
CA ASN A 113 11.18 1.07 -2.82
C ASN A 113 10.47 2.04 -1.86
N VAL A 114 9.28 2.54 -2.20
CA VAL A 114 8.50 3.39 -1.29
C VAL A 114 7.92 2.51 -0.18
N GLN A 115 8.00 3.00 1.05
CA GLN A 115 7.56 2.28 2.24
C GLN A 115 6.49 3.09 2.97
N ILE A 116 5.27 2.57 3.03
CA ILE A 116 4.22 3.07 3.92
C ILE A 116 4.12 2.07 5.06
N VAL A 117 4.71 2.43 6.19
CA VAL A 117 5.04 1.49 7.26
C VAL A 117 4.48 1.94 8.59
N LYS A 118 4.25 0.96 9.45
CA LYS A 118 3.80 1.18 10.82
C LYS A 118 4.91 1.73 11.71
N ASN A 119 4.54 2.43 12.77
CA ASN A 119 5.41 2.79 13.88
C ASN A 119 5.20 1.80 15.03
N HIS A 120 6.27 1.53 15.78
CA HIS A 120 6.19 0.74 17.00
C HIS A 120 6.28 1.70 18.19
N ARG A 121 5.50 1.45 19.25
CA ARG A 121 5.80 2.14 20.51
C ARG A 121 7.18 1.67 20.95
N ILE A 122 8.08 2.61 21.22
CA ILE A 122 9.28 2.29 21.96
C ILE A 122 8.83 2.01 23.39
N PRO A 123 8.97 0.78 23.90
CA PRO A 123 8.55 0.46 25.25
C PRO A 123 9.34 1.30 26.26
N GLU A 124 8.68 1.75 27.33
CA GLU A 124 9.33 2.56 28.38
C GLU A 124 10.31 1.72 29.21
N ARG A 125 10.05 0.40 29.32
CA ARG A 125 10.97 -0.56 29.95
C ARG A 125 11.41 -1.58 28.92
N LEU A 126 12.67 -1.99 28.98
CA LEU A 126 13.25 -3.03 28.11
C LEU A 126 12.54 -4.40 28.24
N SER A 127 11.87 -4.65 29.38
CA SER A 127 11.10 -5.87 29.64
C SER A 127 9.74 -5.90 28.96
N ASP A 128 9.23 -4.74 28.55
CA ASP A 128 7.89 -4.67 27.99
C ASP A 128 7.93 -5.16 26.54
N PRO A 129 6.92 -5.93 26.09
CA PRO A 129 6.84 -6.34 24.70
C PRO A 129 6.74 -5.10 23.79
N TYR A 130 7.31 -5.21 22.59
CA TYR A 130 7.04 -4.24 21.54
C TYR A 130 5.56 -4.34 21.14
N ASP A 131 4.77 -3.38 21.60
CA ASP A 131 3.37 -3.29 21.18
C ASP A 131 3.26 -2.48 19.87
N GLU A 132 2.42 -2.99 18.97
CA GLU A 132 1.99 -2.25 17.80
C GLU A 132 1.02 -1.15 18.28
N ILE A 133 1.49 0.11 18.30
CA ILE A 133 0.57 1.24 18.27
C ILE A 133 0.30 1.53 16.80
N THR A 134 -0.96 1.73 16.46
CA THR A 134 -1.34 2.25 15.15
C THR A 134 -1.66 3.74 15.31
N PRO A 135 -0.76 4.67 14.94
CA PRO A 135 -1.09 6.06 14.73
C PRO A 135 -2.00 6.13 13.51
N GLY A 136 -3.28 6.36 13.76
CA GLY A 136 -4.24 6.85 12.78
C GLY A 136 -4.33 6.11 11.43
N LYS A 137 -5.04 6.75 10.51
CA LYS A 137 -5.20 6.33 9.12
C LYS A 137 -4.19 7.12 8.29
N THR A 138 -3.45 6.45 7.41
CA THR A 138 -2.53 7.12 6.48
C THR A 138 -3.25 7.46 5.18
N ILE A 139 -3.13 8.71 4.73
CA ILE A 139 -3.79 9.18 3.50
C ILE A 139 -2.74 9.77 2.57
N VAL A 140 -2.68 9.26 1.35
CA VAL A 140 -2.00 9.89 0.21
C VAL A 140 -3.09 10.36 -0.73
N GLY A 141 -3.21 11.68 -0.91
CA GLY A 141 -4.24 12.31 -1.74
C GLY A 141 -4.14 11.96 -3.22
N ASP A 142 -4.99 12.59 -4.04
CA ASP A 142 -4.99 12.39 -5.49
C ASP A 142 -3.78 13.09 -6.14
N ASN A 143 -3.30 12.57 -7.26
CA ASN A 143 -2.21 13.16 -8.06
C ASN A 143 -0.90 13.38 -7.27
N VAL A 144 -0.65 12.58 -6.23
CA VAL A 144 0.59 12.64 -5.45
C VAL A 144 1.71 11.88 -6.15
N TRP A 145 2.91 12.45 -6.13
CA TRP A 145 4.13 11.78 -6.55
C TRP A 145 5.05 11.53 -5.35
N LEU A 146 5.22 10.27 -4.98
CA LEU A 146 6.27 9.86 -4.04
C LEU A 146 7.46 9.39 -4.86
N CYS A 147 8.59 10.10 -4.80
CA CYS A 147 9.81 9.68 -5.49
C CYS A 147 10.42 8.44 -4.80
N SER A 148 11.48 7.89 -5.39
CA SER A 148 12.08 6.63 -4.92
C SER A 148 12.61 6.72 -3.49
N ASN A 149 12.51 5.60 -2.76
CA ASN A 149 12.97 5.43 -1.39
C ASN A 149 12.30 6.38 -0.36
N VAL A 150 11.12 6.93 -0.66
CA VAL A 150 10.34 7.66 0.33
C VAL A 150 9.81 6.71 1.39
N VAL A 151 9.94 7.09 2.66
CA VAL A 151 9.34 6.39 3.80
C VAL A 151 8.24 7.28 4.39
N ILE A 152 7.04 6.73 4.52
CA ILE A 152 5.89 7.36 5.17
C ILE A 152 5.62 6.59 6.47
N VAL A 153 5.68 7.32 7.58
CA VAL A 153 5.25 6.81 8.90
C VAL A 153 3.73 6.83 8.95
N ASP A 154 3.13 5.85 9.61
CA ASP A 154 1.69 5.73 9.77
C ASP A 154 1.03 6.95 10.44
N GLY A 155 -0.21 7.21 10.02
CA GLY A 155 -1.07 8.26 10.57
C GLY A 155 -0.87 9.64 9.97
N VAL A 156 -0.04 9.77 8.93
CA VAL A 156 0.19 11.04 8.25
C VAL A 156 -0.67 11.20 7.00
N ILE A 157 -0.92 12.45 6.64
CA ILE A 157 -1.61 12.86 5.43
C ILE A 157 -0.62 13.52 4.46
N VAL A 158 -0.54 13.01 3.24
CA VAL A 158 0.12 13.69 2.11
C VAL A 158 -0.96 14.28 1.23
N GLY A 159 -1.07 15.61 1.24
CA GLY A 159 -2.09 16.34 0.50
C GLY A 159 -2.01 16.11 -1.01
N SER A 160 -3.16 16.24 -1.68
CA SER A 160 -3.28 16.06 -3.13
C SER A 160 -2.34 16.98 -3.89
N TYR A 161 -1.96 16.57 -5.10
CA TYR A 161 -1.03 17.29 -5.97
C TYR A 161 0.37 17.51 -5.39
N SER A 162 0.74 16.90 -4.25
CA SER A 162 2.09 17.09 -3.71
C SER A 162 3.13 16.16 -4.33
N VAL A 163 4.40 16.58 -4.28
CA VAL A 163 5.57 15.78 -4.65
C VAL A 163 6.45 15.61 -3.42
N VAL A 164 6.83 14.39 -3.10
CA VAL A 164 7.81 14.08 -2.05
C VAL A 164 9.09 13.57 -2.70
N GLY A 165 10.19 14.31 -2.54
CA GLY A 165 11.49 14.00 -3.15
C GLY A 165 12.10 12.70 -2.64
N SER A 166 13.03 12.13 -3.42
CA SER A 166 13.65 10.83 -3.12
C SER A 166 14.35 10.79 -1.76
N ASN A 167 14.41 9.61 -1.14
CA ASN A 167 15.04 9.37 0.16
C ASN A 167 14.48 10.25 1.31
N SER A 168 13.22 10.69 1.22
CA SER A 168 12.61 11.51 2.27
C SER A 168 11.88 10.68 3.33
N LEU A 169 11.85 11.17 4.56
CA LEU A 169 11.06 10.60 5.67
C LEU A 169 9.85 11.51 5.96
N VAL A 170 8.65 11.08 5.60
CA VAL A 170 7.40 11.75 5.92
C VAL A 170 6.92 11.27 7.29
N SER A 171 7.21 12.06 8.31
CA SER A 171 6.81 11.80 9.71
C SER A 171 5.76 12.78 10.23
N ARG A 172 5.29 13.70 9.38
CA ARG A 172 4.26 14.71 9.65
C ARG A 172 3.48 14.96 8.37
N ASP A 173 2.28 15.52 8.51
CA ASP A 173 1.44 15.87 7.36
C ASP A 173 2.17 16.80 6.40
N ILE A 174 2.00 16.52 5.11
CA ILE A 174 2.44 17.35 3.99
C ILE A 174 1.20 18.03 3.42
N PRO A 175 1.15 19.37 3.34
CA PRO A 175 0.05 20.09 2.71
C PRO A 175 -0.20 19.66 1.25
N GLU A 176 -1.32 20.07 0.69
CA GLU A 176 -1.59 19.92 -0.74
C GLU A 176 -0.75 20.86 -1.59
N ALA A 177 -0.55 20.50 -2.87
CA ALA A 177 0.12 21.32 -3.87
C ALA A 177 1.50 21.86 -3.44
N VAL A 178 2.31 21.03 -2.79
CA VAL A 178 3.70 21.39 -2.43
C VAL A 178 4.71 20.38 -2.94
N ILE A 179 5.97 20.82 -3.04
CA ILE A 179 7.13 19.95 -3.16
C ILE A 179 7.79 19.88 -1.79
N ALA A 180 7.91 18.69 -1.23
CA ALA A 180 8.55 18.43 0.06
C ALA A 180 9.74 17.46 -0.09
N GLY A 181 10.70 17.52 0.83
CA GLY A 181 11.80 16.57 0.85
C GLY A 181 12.66 16.65 2.11
N GLY A 182 13.51 15.63 2.30
CA GLY A 182 14.48 15.54 3.41
C GLY A 182 14.10 14.54 4.50
N ILE A 183 14.93 14.47 5.54
CA ILE A 183 14.76 13.60 6.71
C ILE A 183 14.86 14.46 8.00
N PRO A 184 13.74 14.84 8.64
CA PRO A 184 12.36 14.66 8.19
C PRO A 184 12.03 15.54 6.98
N ALA A 185 11.02 15.15 6.21
CA ALA A 185 10.55 15.87 5.05
C ALA A 185 9.99 17.23 5.45
N LYS A 186 10.41 18.29 4.74
CA LYS A 186 9.90 19.66 4.91
C LYS A 186 9.41 20.18 3.57
N VAL A 187 8.43 21.08 3.61
CA VAL A 187 8.01 21.85 2.44
C VAL A 187 9.20 22.66 1.93
N LEU A 188 9.53 22.48 0.65
CA LEU A 188 10.60 23.21 -0.03
C LEU A 188 10.02 24.40 -0.80
N LYS A 189 8.91 24.19 -1.49
CA LYS A 189 8.16 25.23 -2.22
C LYS A 189 6.75 24.77 -2.58
N GLY A 190 5.90 25.68 -3.02
CA GLY A 190 4.62 25.36 -3.66
C GLY A 190 4.81 24.66 -5.02
N ARG A 191 3.78 23.94 -5.44
CA ARG A 191 3.64 23.33 -6.77
C ARG A 191 2.50 24.04 -7.48
N GLU A 192 2.84 24.80 -8.51
CA GLU A 192 1.90 25.44 -9.44
C GLU A 192 1.37 24.43 -10.48
#